data_AF-A0A9E5HZB8-F1
#
_entry.id   AF-A0A9E5HZB8-F1
#
_cell.length_a   1.000
_cell.length_b   1.000
_cell.length_c   1.000
_cell.angle_alpha   90.00
_cell.angle_beta   90.00
_cell.angle_gamma   90.00
#
_symmetry.space_group_name_H-M   'P 1'
#
loop_
_entity.id
_entity.type
_entity.pdbx_description
1 polymer ?
#
loop_
_entity_poly.entity_id
_entity_poly.type
_entity_poly.pdbx_seq_one_letter_code
_entity_poly.pdbx_strand_id
1 'polypeptide(L)'
;MEQSDLYPGIGAEPVSIRYYPSYSGEKATHVLGYIGPITEADLNNEDGKRYYRNEFIGKAGVEFVYDSYLRGTAGVKTVIVDRKESVTQESRNIPSIPGNHLVLNLNAKLQAAVELELKNSIARARGLGYRGDSGAAIVMDVKTGHVLAMASFPDYDL
;
A
#
# COMPACT_ATOMS: atom_id res chain seq x y z
N MET A 1 -18.52 18.07 10.49
CA MET A 1 -18.67 18.88 9.26
C MET A 1 -19.51 20.09 9.63
N GLU A 2 -19.06 21.30 9.34
CA GLU A 2 -19.74 22.51 9.83
C GLU A 2 -20.97 22.93 9.01
N GLN A 3 -21.23 22.40 7.81
CA GLN A 3 -22.37 22.86 6.98
C GLN A 3 -22.97 21.78 6.05
N SER A 4 -23.37 20.62 6.57
CA SER A 4 -24.14 19.61 5.79
C SER A 4 -25.53 20.11 5.37
N ASP A 5 -26.08 21.06 6.11
CA ASP A 5 -27.48 21.51 5.95
C ASP A 5 -27.68 22.45 4.76
N LEU A 6 -26.60 23.04 4.24
CA LEU A 6 -26.63 23.99 3.11
C LEU A 6 -26.58 23.32 1.74
N TYR A 7 -26.21 22.03 1.68
CA TYR A 7 -26.04 21.29 0.42
C TYR A 7 -26.69 19.90 0.50
N PRO A 8 -28.03 19.83 0.49
CA PRO A 8 -28.74 18.56 0.48
C PRO A 8 -28.33 17.72 -0.74
N GLY A 9 -27.84 16.50 -0.49
CA GLY A 9 -27.33 15.57 -1.51
C GLY A 9 -25.80 15.50 -1.63
N ILE A 10 -25.05 16.36 -0.92
CA ILE A 10 -23.58 16.29 -0.85
C ILE A 10 -23.16 15.74 0.52
N GLY A 11 -22.47 14.60 0.51
CA GLY A 11 -21.82 14.01 1.69
C GLY A 11 -20.31 13.96 1.50
N ALA A 12 -19.56 14.20 2.58
CA ALA A 12 -18.12 14.01 2.60
C ALA A 12 -17.76 13.05 3.74
N GLU A 13 -17.22 11.89 3.41
CA GLU A 13 -16.75 10.92 4.39
C GLU A 13 -15.21 10.86 4.34
N PRO A 14 -14.53 10.93 5.48
CA PRO A 14 -13.09 10.75 5.52
C PRO A 14 -12.75 9.30 5.13
N VAL A 15 -12.13 9.13 3.96
CA VAL A 15 -11.58 7.84 3.51
C VAL A 15 -10.07 7.82 3.71
N SER A 16 -9.56 6.68 4.17
CA SER A 16 -8.12 6.48 4.28
C SER A 16 -7.56 6.05 2.93
N ILE A 17 -6.65 6.84 2.37
CA ILE A 17 -5.90 6.49 1.15
C ILE A 17 -4.44 6.19 1.51
N ARG A 18 -3.88 5.14 0.90
CA ARG A 18 -2.45 4.86 1.00
C ARG A 18 -1.71 5.76 0.02
N TYR A 19 -0.69 6.45 0.51
CA TYR A 19 0.12 7.36 -0.28
C TYR A 19 1.57 6.88 -0.28
N TYR A 20 2.14 6.76 -1.48
CA TYR A 20 3.53 6.35 -1.71
C TYR A 20 4.35 7.57 -2.13
N PRO A 21 4.91 8.34 -1.19
CA PRO A 21 5.75 9.48 -1.53
C PRO A 21 7.05 9.02 -2.19
N SER A 22 7.47 9.73 -3.23
CA SER A 22 8.81 9.63 -3.80
C SER A 22 9.63 10.82 -3.32
N TYR A 23 10.73 10.56 -2.61
CA TYR A 23 11.58 11.61 -2.03
C TYR A 23 12.77 11.97 -2.93
N SER A 24 13.19 11.07 -3.80
CA SER A 24 14.37 11.18 -4.66
C SER A 24 14.11 10.69 -6.10
N GLY A 25 12.84 10.50 -6.49
CA GLY A 25 12.46 10.01 -7.81
C GLY A 25 12.42 8.48 -7.91
N GLU A 26 12.56 7.77 -6.79
CA GLU A 26 12.37 6.33 -6.69
C GLU A 26 10.91 5.96 -6.82
N LYS A 27 10.67 4.80 -7.42
CA LYS A 27 9.34 4.19 -7.45
C LYS A 27 9.21 3.05 -6.46
N ALA A 28 10.22 2.19 -6.39
CA ALA A 28 10.27 1.00 -5.54
C ALA A 28 9.02 0.09 -5.65
N THR A 29 8.32 0.09 -6.78
CA THR A 29 6.96 -0.44 -6.91
C THR A 29 6.86 -1.92 -6.57
N HIS A 30 7.74 -2.74 -7.12
CA HIS A 30 7.80 -4.17 -6.83
C HIS A 30 8.22 -4.49 -5.40
N VAL A 31 8.98 -3.59 -4.76
CA VAL A 31 9.50 -3.81 -3.41
C VAL A 31 8.45 -3.43 -2.38
N LEU A 32 7.89 -2.23 -2.48
CA LEU A 32 6.82 -1.76 -1.62
C LEU A 32 5.56 -2.62 -1.83
N GLY A 33 5.21 -2.85 -3.10
CA GLY A 33 3.93 -3.44 -3.46
C GLY A 33 2.79 -2.45 -3.25
N TYR A 34 1.57 -2.96 -3.29
CA TYR A 34 0.36 -2.15 -3.19
C TYR A 34 -0.65 -2.79 -2.24
N ILE A 35 -1.63 -1.98 -1.82
CA ILE A 35 -2.81 -2.44 -1.10
C ILE A 35 -3.99 -2.55 -2.06
N GLY A 36 -4.93 -3.43 -1.77
CA GLY A 36 -6.14 -3.58 -2.57
C GLY A 36 -7.35 -4.00 -1.72
N PRO A 37 -8.56 -3.81 -2.25
CA PRO A 37 -9.77 -4.27 -1.59
C PRO A 37 -9.72 -5.79 -1.44
N ILE A 38 -10.42 -6.27 -0.42
CA ILE A 38 -10.53 -7.71 -0.23
C ILE A 38 -11.38 -8.37 -1.32
N THR A 39 -10.96 -9.55 -1.73
CA THR A 39 -11.63 -10.41 -2.71
C THR A 39 -12.26 -11.62 -2.03
N GLU A 40 -13.16 -12.32 -2.72
CA GLU A 40 -13.76 -13.55 -2.19
C GLU A 40 -12.71 -14.64 -1.92
N ALA A 41 -11.63 -14.67 -2.69
CA ALA A 41 -10.53 -15.59 -2.47
C ALA A 41 -9.81 -15.33 -1.13
N ASP A 42 -9.65 -14.06 -0.75
CA ASP A 42 -9.02 -13.70 0.54
C ASP A 42 -9.94 -14.02 1.74
N LEU A 43 -11.26 -13.90 1.56
CA LEU A 43 -12.25 -14.23 2.60
C LEU A 43 -12.33 -15.74 2.87
N ASN A 44 -12.11 -16.54 1.84
CA ASN A 44 -12.12 -18.01 1.90
C ASN A 44 -10.73 -18.60 2.19
N ASN A 45 -9.77 -17.78 2.62
CA ASN A 45 -8.41 -18.24 2.85
C ASN A 45 -8.33 -19.21 4.05
N GLU A 46 -7.53 -20.27 3.90
CA GLU A 46 -7.29 -21.31 4.90
C GLU A 46 -6.44 -20.82 6.09
N ASP A 47 -5.79 -19.66 5.96
CA ASP A 47 -4.97 -19.02 6.99
C ASP A 47 -5.75 -18.58 8.26
N GLY A 48 -7.08 -18.73 8.28
CA GLY A 48 -7.92 -18.41 9.44
C GLY A 48 -8.02 -16.91 9.77
N LYS A 49 -7.45 -16.04 8.93
CA LYS A 49 -7.55 -14.59 9.06
C LYS A 49 -8.96 -14.14 8.70
N ARG A 50 -9.65 -13.51 9.65
CA ARG A 50 -10.95 -12.88 9.41
C ARG A 50 -10.73 -11.43 8.99
N TYR A 51 -11.33 -11.09 7.87
CA TYR A 51 -11.31 -9.76 7.31
C TYR A 51 -12.74 -9.21 7.19
N TYR A 52 -12.89 -7.91 7.28
CA TYR A 52 -14.14 -7.25 6.92
C TYR A 52 -14.16 -6.94 5.41
N ARG A 53 -15.34 -7.02 4.79
CA ARG A 53 -15.50 -6.85 3.34
C ARG A 53 -15.06 -5.45 2.83
N ASN A 54 -15.02 -4.46 3.72
CA ASN A 54 -14.61 -3.09 3.39
C ASN A 54 -13.15 -2.80 3.78
N GLU A 55 -12.35 -3.82 4.11
CA GLU A 55 -10.94 -3.65 4.42
C GLU A 55 -10.07 -3.65 3.16
N PHE A 56 -8.96 -2.91 3.26
CA PHE A 56 -7.85 -3.01 2.34
C PHE A 56 -6.74 -3.84 2.98
N ILE A 57 -6.14 -4.72 2.18
CA ILE A 57 -5.03 -5.58 2.60
C ILE A 57 -3.85 -5.39 1.65
N GLY A 58 -2.64 -5.64 2.15
CA GLY A 58 -1.46 -5.73 1.29
C GLY A 58 -1.63 -6.84 0.26
N LYS A 59 -1.33 -6.54 -1.01
CA LYS A 59 -1.47 -7.48 -2.14
C LYS A 59 -0.15 -7.92 -2.74
N ALA A 60 0.89 -7.10 -2.59
CA ALA A 60 2.22 -7.42 -3.10
C ALA A 60 3.31 -6.83 -2.19
N GLY A 61 4.55 -7.25 -2.43
CA GLY A 61 5.74 -6.67 -1.83
C GLY A 61 5.73 -6.66 -0.31
N VAL A 62 6.32 -5.61 0.25
CA VAL A 62 6.37 -5.35 1.69
C VAL A 62 4.98 -5.19 2.30
N GLU A 63 4.04 -4.57 1.57
CA GLU A 63 2.66 -4.41 2.04
C GLU A 63 2.01 -5.76 2.33
N PHE A 64 2.19 -6.77 1.47
CA PHE A 64 1.66 -8.13 1.70
C PHE A 64 2.40 -8.87 2.82
N VAL A 65 3.73 -8.84 2.79
CA VAL A 65 4.56 -9.62 3.75
C VAL A 65 4.37 -9.13 5.18
N TYR A 66 4.31 -7.81 5.37
CA TYR A 66 4.17 -7.18 6.69
C TYR A 66 2.74 -6.70 6.98
N ASP A 67 1.75 -7.10 6.18
CA ASP A 67 0.34 -6.74 6.32
C ASP A 67 -0.16 -6.90 7.77
N SER A 68 0.20 -8.00 8.44
CA SER A 68 -0.20 -8.26 9.83
C SER A 68 0.34 -7.25 10.86
N TYR A 69 1.49 -6.63 10.58
CA TYR A 69 2.09 -5.60 11.45
C TYR A 69 1.65 -4.19 11.04
N LEU A 70 1.47 -3.96 9.74
CA LEU A 70 1.11 -2.68 9.14
C LEU A 70 -0.39 -2.37 9.28
N ARG A 71 -1.25 -3.40 9.28
CA ARG A 71 -2.68 -3.23 9.44
C ARG A 71 -3.02 -2.89 10.89
N GLY A 72 -3.80 -1.82 11.05
CA GLY A 72 -4.41 -1.46 12.33
C GLY A 72 -5.64 -2.31 12.65
N THR A 73 -6.14 -2.20 13.88
CA THR A 73 -7.41 -2.85 14.24
C THR A 73 -8.56 -1.88 14.00
N ALA A 74 -9.54 -2.32 13.20
CA ALA A 74 -10.74 -1.53 12.93
C ALA A 74 -11.53 -1.28 14.23
N GLY A 75 -11.91 -0.02 14.45
CA GLY A 75 -12.83 0.36 15.52
C GLY A 75 -14.27 -0.03 15.17
N VAL A 76 -15.15 -0.04 16.18
CA VAL A 76 -16.57 -0.35 16.00
C VAL A 76 -17.40 0.78 16.57
N LYS A 77 -18.13 1.49 15.71
CA LYS A 77 -19.09 2.52 16.12
C LYS A 77 -20.52 2.01 15.90
N THR A 78 -21.27 1.84 16.98
CA THR A 78 -22.69 1.49 16.97
C THR A 78 -23.52 2.74 17.20
N VAL A 79 -24.31 3.12 16.20
CA VAL A 79 -25.22 4.26 16.26
C VAL A 79 -26.66 3.78 16.26
N ILE A 80 -27.51 4.40 17.07
CA ILE A 80 -28.96 4.20 17.03
C ILE A 80 -29.53 5.26 16.09
N VAL A 81 -30.25 4.82 15.07
CA VAL A 81 -30.92 5.69 14.09
C VAL A 81 -32.43 5.69 14.34
N ASP A 82 -33.07 6.86 14.23
CA ASP A 82 -34.53 6.97 14.22
C ASP A 82 -35.11 6.58 12.85
N ARG A 83 -36.43 6.45 12.71
CA ARG A 83 -37.16 6.16 11.46
C ARG A 83 -36.85 7.09 10.28
N LYS A 84 -36.19 8.23 10.54
CA LYS A 84 -35.71 9.20 9.53
C LYS A 84 -34.20 9.11 9.27
N GLU A 85 -33.55 8.01 9.67
CA GLU A 85 -32.09 7.77 9.58
C GLU A 85 -31.21 8.81 10.30
N SER A 86 -31.80 9.69 11.10
CA SER A 86 -31.06 10.64 11.91
C SER A 86 -30.45 9.92 13.12
N VAL A 87 -29.13 10.03 13.27
CA VAL A 87 -28.38 9.45 14.40
C VAL A 87 -28.87 10.10 15.69
N THR A 88 -29.49 9.31 16.57
CA THR A 88 -30.13 9.81 17.78
C THR A 88 -29.24 9.60 19.02
N GLN A 89 -28.43 8.53 19.04
CA GLN A 89 -27.55 8.24 20.16
C GLN A 89 -26.40 7.29 19.75
N GLU A 90 -25.18 7.54 20.24
CA GLU A 90 -24.06 6.60 20.13
C GLU A 90 -24.16 5.56 21.25
N SER A 91 -24.31 4.28 20.90
CA SER A 91 -24.54 3.21 21.87
C SER A 91 -23.24 2.52 22.30
N ARG A 92 -22.27 2.39 21.39
CA ARG A 92 -20.98 1.75 21.66
C ARG A 92 -19.91 2.28 20.70
N ASN A 93 -18.78 2.70 21.24
CA ASN A 93 -17.64 3.18 20.45
C ASN A 93 -16.37 2.43 20.90
N ILE A 94 -15.88 1.51 20.08
CA ILE A 94 -14.58 0.88 20.24
C ILE A 94 -13.62 1.66 19.33
N PRO A 95 -12.60 2.34 19.88
CA PRO A 95 -11.67 3.12 19.06
C PRO A 95 -10.85 2.21 18.15
N SER A 96 -10.49 2.70 16.97
CA SER A 96 -9.52 2.03 16.11
C SER A 96 -8.12 2.13 16.69
N ILE A 97 -7.29 1.12 16.40
CA ILE A 97 -5.88 1.10 16.78
C ILE A 97 -5.05 1.21 15.50
N PRO A 98 -4.18 2.22 15.35
CA PRO A 98 -3.31 2.32 14.18
C PRO A 98 -2.34 1.14 14.13
N GLY A 99 -2.00 0.71 12.92
CA GLY A 99 -0.96 -0.31 12.72
C GLY A 99 0.44 0.24 13.01
N ASN A 100 1.43 -0.65 12.92
CA ASN A 100 2.82 -0.27 13.19
C ASN A 100 3.48 0.42 11.99
N HIS A 101 4.58 1.11 12.27
CA HIS A 101 5.48 1.62 11.23
C HIS A 101 6.58 0.60 10.92
N LEU A 102 6.87 0.44 9.64
CA LEU A 102 7.97 -0.38 9.17
C LEU A 102 9.07 0.52 8.61
N VAL A 103 10.31 0.31 9.08
CA VAL A 103 11.49 1.01 8.57
C VAL A 103 12.28 0.02 7.71
N LEU A 104 12.51 0.37 6.45
CA LEU A 104 13.26 -0.44 5.51
C LEU A 104 14.73 -0.03 5.46
N ASN A 105 15.59 -0.97 5.07
CA ASN A 105 17.01 -0.69 4.79
C ASN A 105 17.24 -0.05 3.42
N LEU A 106 16.19 0.11 2.61
CA LEU A 106 16.27 0.71 1.28
C LEU A 106 16.72 2.16 1.38
N ASN A 107 17.64 2.55 0.50
CA ASN A 107 18.05 3.92 0.32
C ASN A 107 17.35 4.51 -0.91
N ALA A 108 16.49 5.50 -0.71
CA ALA A 108 15.69 6.12 -1.77
C ALA A 108 16.54 6.63 -2.96
N LYS A 109 17.66 7.31 -2.69
CA LYS A 109 18.55 7.83 -3.75
C LYS A 109 19.20 6.72 -4.55
N LEU A 110 19.67 5.67 -3.87
CA LEU A 110 20.27 4.51 -4.51
C LEU A 110 19.23 3.72 -5.31
N GLN A 111 18.04 3.55 -4.76
CA GLN A 111 16.91 2.91 -5.43
C GLN A 111 16.59 3.61 -6.75
N ALA A 112 16.43 4.94 -6.74
CA ALA A 112 16.19 5.73 -7.95
C ALA A 112 17.30 5.57 -8.99
N ALA A 113 18.56 5.58 -8.56
CA ALA A 113 19.71 5.40 -9.46
C ALA A 113 19.73 4.00 -10.09
N VAL A 114 19.44 2.96 -9.30
CA VAL A 114 19.41 1.56 -9.77
C VAL A 114 18.26 1.34 -10.75
N GLU A 115 17.06 1.86 -10.46
CA GLU A 115 15.91 1.79 -11.37
C GLU A 115 16.20 2.48 -12.72
N LEU A 116 16.80 3.67 -12.67
CA LEU A 116 17.20 4.42 -13.85
C LEU A 116 18.25 3.67 -14.68
N GLU A 117 19.31 3.17 -14.06
CA GLU A 117 20.37 2.46 -14.77
C GLU A 117 19.91 1.10 -15.32
N LEU A 118 19.04 0.39 -14.60
CA LEU A 118 18.43 -0.84 -15.09
C LEU A 118 17.61 -0.55 -16.35
N LYS A 119 16.73 0.45 -16.32
CA LYS A 119 15.95 0.88 -17.50
C LYS A 119 16.85 1.26 -18.67
N ASN A 120 17.90 2.05 -18.42
CA ASN A 120 18.85 2.48 -19.45
C ASN A 120 19.62 1.28 -20.04
N SER A 121 20.02 0.32 -19.21
CA SER A 121 20.74 -0.89 -19.66
C SER A 121 19.89 -1.75 -20.59
N ILE A 122 18.60 -1.93 -20.26
CA ILE A 122 17.64 -2.69 -21.07
C ILE A 122 17.37 -1.96 -22.40
N ALA A 123 17.19 -0.63 -22.36
CA ALA A 123 17.02 0.17 -23.57
C ALA A 123 18.24 0.08 -24.50
N ARG A 124 19.46 0.13 -23.95
CA ARG A 124 20.70 -0.05 -24.72
C ARG A 124 20.79 -1.45 -25.34
N ALA A 125 20.47 -2.49 -24.58
CA ALA A 125 20.47 -3.87 -25.08
C ALA A 125 19.49 -4.04 -26.25
N ARG A 126 18.27 -3.49 -26.14
CA ARG A 126 17.29 -3.46 -27.22
C ARG A 126 17.79 -2.72 -28.46
N GLY A 127 18.42 -1.55 -28.28
CA GLY A 127 19.00 -0.77 -29.38
C GLY A 127 20.11 -1.49 -30.14
N LEU A 128 20.80 -2.43 -29.49
CA LEU A 128 21.83 -3.30 -30.09
C LEU A 128 21.25 -4.59 -30.71
N GLY A 129 19.94 -4.77 -30.71
CA GLY A 129 19.26 -5.95 -31.27
C GLY A 129 19.17 -7.15 -30.34
N TYR A 130 19.54 -7.01 -29.06
CA TYR A 130 19.36 -8.08 -28.07
C TYR A 130 17.90 -8.14 -27.59
N ARG A 131 17.38 -9.36 -27.38
CA ARG A 131 16.00 -9.64 -26.91
C ARG A 131 15.80 -9.43 -25.39
N GLY A 132 16.64 -8.62 -24.76
CA GLY A 132 16.53 -8.34 -23.32
C GLY A 132 15.34 -7.43 -23.05
N ASP A 133 14.18 -8.01 -22.71
CA ASP A 133 12.95 -7.25 -22.46
C ASP A 133 12.64 -7.00 -20.98
N SER A 134 13.39 -7.66 -20.10
CA SER A 134 13.24 -7.60 -18.66
C SER A 134 14.60 -7.70 -17.97
N GLY A 135 14.64 -7.29 -16.71
CA GLY A 135 15.85 -7.40 -15.90
C GLY A 135 15.55 -7.08 -14.45
N ALA A 136 16.46 -7.49 -13.58
CA ALA A 136 16.42 -7.16 -12.16
C ALA A 136 17.82 -6.78 -11.68
N ALA A 137 17.87 -5.91 -10.67
CA ALA A 137 19.10 -5.48 -10.03
C ALA A 137 18.90 -5.42 -8.52
N ILE A 138 19.87 -5.95 -7.78
CA ILE A 138 19.89 -5.94 -6.32
C ILE A 138 21.20 -5.33 -5.87
N VAL A 139 21.14 -4.36 -4.95
CA VAL A 139 22.30 -3.79 -4.29
C VAL A 139 22.23 -4.11 -2.81
N MET A 140 23.28 -4.76 -2.32
CA MET A 140 23.39 -5.18 -0.93
C MET A 140 24.68 -4.70 -0.30
N ASP A 141 24.64 -4.39 0.99
CA ASP A 141 25.82 -4.23 1.82
C ASP A 141 26.38 -5.61 2.17
N VAL A 142 27.60 -5.89 1.73
CA VAL A 142 28.28 -7.18 1.91
C VAL A 142 28.61 -7.46 3.38
N LYS A 143 28.78 -6.44 4.21
CA LYS A 143 29.14 -6.61 5.63
C LYS A 143 27.94 -6.94 6.49
N THR A 144 26.80 -6.32 6.22
CA THR A 144 25.58 -6.43 7.04
C THR A 144 24.54 -7.37 6.43
N GLY A 145 24.63 -7.67 5.14
CA GLY A 145 23.60 -8.39 4.38
C GLY A 145 22.37 -7.53 4.09
N HIS A 146 22.39 -6.24 4.44
CA HIS A 146 21.26 -5.35 4.19
C HIS A 146 21.07 -5.10 2.71
N VAL A 147 19.83 -5.21 2.26
CA VAL A 147 19.43 -4.82 0.91
C VAL A 147 19.16 -3.33 0.88
N LEU A 148 19.93 -2.60 0.06
CA LEU A 148 19.89 -1.15 -0.05
C LEU A 148 19.07 -0.67 -1.26
N ALA A 149 18.96 -1.48 -2.30
CA ALA A 149 18.09 -1.24 -3.45
C ALA A 149 17.70 -2.57 -4.12
N MET A 150 16.47 -2.64 -4.64
CA MET A 150 15.99 -3.74 -5.48
C MET A 150 15.10 -3.18 -6.59
N ALA A 151 15.50 -3.37 -7.84
CA ALA A 151 14.73 -2.93 -9.00
C ALA A 151 14.40 -4.13 -9.89
N SER A 152 13.22 -4.10 -10.48
CA SER A 152 12.77 -5.02 -11.52
C SER A 152 12.14 -4.22 -12.65
N PHE A 153 12.39 -4.63 -13.88
CA PHE A 153 11.83 -4.03 -15.08
C PHE A 153 11.17 -5.11 -15.96
N PRO A 154 9.99 -4.87 -16.54
CA PRO A 154 9.22 -3.61 -16.50
C PRO A 154 8.59 -3.33 -15.13
N ASP A 155 8.46 -2.03 -14.79
CA ASP A 155 7.76 -1.53 -13.61
C ASP A 155 6.34 -1.05 -13.92
N TYR A 156 5.56 -0.86 -12.86
CA TYR A 156 4.25 -0.22 -12.88
C TYR A 156 4.27 1.04 -11.99
N ASP A 157 3.18 1.81 -11.97
CA ASP A 157 3.01 2.92 -11.01
C ASP A 157 2.11 2.52 -9.85
N LEU A 158 2.45 3.01 -8.66
CA LEU A 158 1.71 2.84 -7.41
C LEU A 158 0.63 3.90 -7.21
#